data_AF-A0A6J1NZ19-F1
#
_entry.id   AF-A0A6J1NZ19-F1
#
_cell.length_a   1.000
_cell.length_b   1.000
_cell.length_c   1.000
_cell.angle_alpha   90.00
_cell.angle_beta   90.00
_cell.angle_gamma   90.00
#
_symmetry.space_group_name_H-M   'P 1'
#
loop_
_entity.id
_entity.type
_entity.pdbx_description
1 polymer ?
#
loop_
_entity_poly.entity_id
_entity_poly.type
_entity_poly.pdbx_seq_one_letter_code
_entity_poly.pdbx_strand_id
1 'polypeptide(L)'
;MSPYSCYTLKAALLIALWFPATVAEAKEVAFPPATCPLGFTLIYRKDKYTPFCIRRKGPESFADIYKDCVGNLYTTKLYQDLNISRPHYTVWTEYKTLYPGGVFFDWSHTKTMGNQFRSEDNIAFDPGVDLEGDLCLVFDPVSNFTTVKCNTKHYRYCLVKPYMYKESMSKKGCEGLKDSYRFWSPVSTCLTVLNGVGGGAVRATWNQARDLCGKKGGYLLSHGWRYSNHKEFRYTNHTNHTYPLGMVMRSDYYSLRYDAMTDHSEIPITEWNFGDTTNSTDSFLVALRNNFWHLVNGSYTFYDVICERTVPLKDLSMEVSVDA
;
A
#
# COMPACT_ATOMS: atom_id res chain seq x y z
N MET A 1 -66.61 -20.84 -57.60
CA MET A 1 -67.29 -21.84 -56.75
C MET A 1 -66.44 -22.07 -55.51
N SER A 2 -66.91 -21.61 -54.36
CA SER A 2 -66.55 -22.14 -53.03
C SER A 2 -67.84 -22.78 -52.50
N PRO A 3 -67.86 -23.94 -51.81
CA PRO A 3 -67.43 -24.16 -50.40
C PRO A 3 -66.74 -25.55 -50.22
N TYR A 4 -66.18 -26.04 -49.10
CA TYR A 4 -66.60 -26.29 -47.70
C TYR A 4 -65.30 -26.56 -46.88
N SER A 5 -64.98 -25.92 -45.75
CA SER A 5 -65.34 -26.20 -44.34
C SER A 5 -65.32 -27.68 -43.90
N CYS A 6 -64.43 -28.09 -42.97
CA CYS A 6 -64.80 -28.69 -41.67
C CYS A 6 -63.58 -28.98 -40.75
N TYR A 7 -63.86 -28.90 -39.44
CA TYR A 7 -63.04 -29.00 -38.22
C TYR A 7 -62.55 -30.47 -37.94
N THR A 8 -61.61 -30.86 -37.05
CA THR A 8 -61.48 -30.64 -35.59
C THR A 8 -60.18 -31.29 -35.01
N LEU A 9 -59.70 -30.71 -33.89
CA LEU A 9 -59.00 -31.24 -32.69
C LEU A 9 -58.19 -32.57 -32.71
N LYS A 10 -56.93 -32.48 -32.24
CA LYS A 10 -56.34 -33.20 -31.06
C LYS A 10 -55.22 -32.31 -30.48
N ALA A 11 -55.44 -31.51 -29.44
CA ALA A 11 -55.48 -31.84 -28.01
C ALA A 11 -54.17 -32.43 -27.43
N ALA A 12 -53.69 -31.73 -26.40
CA ALA A 12 -52.75 -32.13 -25.35
C ALA A 12 -51.23 -32.02 -25.62
N LEU A 13 -50.65 -30.88 -25.26
CA LEU A 13 -49.39 -30.88 -24.50
C LEU A 13 -49.53 -29.96 -23.28
N LEU A 14 -50.02 -30.57 -22.19
CA LEU A 14 -49.76 -30.14 -20.83
C LEU A 14 -48.24 -30.23 -20.59
N ILE A 15 -47.59 -29.11 -20.26
CA ILE A 15 -46.66 -28.94 -19.13
C ILE A 15 -46.54 -27.43 -18.91
N ALA A 16 -47.44 -26.90 -18.08
CA ALA A 16 -47.20 -25.66 -17.34
C ALA A 16 -47.26 -26.03 -15.86
N LEU A 17 -46.32 -26.87 -15.43
CA LEU A 17 -45.98 -26.98 -14.01
C LEU A 17 -45.18 -25.73 -13.66
N TRP A 18 -45.93 -24.69 -13.31
CA TRP A 18 -45.47 -23.59 -12.49
C TRP A 18 -44.93 -24.15 -11.17
N PHE A 19 -43.64 -24.48 -11.15
CA PHE A 19 -42.87 -24.32 -9.93
C PHE A 19 -42.50 -22.84 -9.86
N PRO A 20 -42.87 -22.09 -8.80
CA PRO A 20 -42.07 -20.96 -8.43
C PRO A 20 -40.74 -21.56 -7.97
N ALA A 21 -39.80 -21.70 -8.90
CA ALA A 21 -38.40 -21.70 -8.52
C ALA A 21 -38.24 -20.39 -7.77
N THR A 22 -38.16 -20.49 -6.45
CA THR A 22 -37.64 -19.45 -5.60
C THR A 22 -36.29 -19.11 -6.20
N VAL A 23 -36.28 -18.08 -7.05
CA VAL A 23 -35.08 -17.38 -7.43
C VAL A 23 -34.55 -16.90 -6.09
N ALA A 24 -33.64 -17.68 -5.53
CA ALA A 24 -32.78 -17.22 -4.48
C ALA A 24 -32.17 -15.96 -5.09
N GLU A 25 -32.67 -14.81 -4.67
CA GLU A 25 -31.99 -13.53 -4.82
C GLU A 25 -30.62 -13.77 -4.20
N ALA A 26 -29.67 -14.17 -5.05
CA ALA A 26 -28.28 -13.96 -4.77
C ALA A 26 -28.19 -12.44 -4.60
N LYS A 27 -28.24 -11.99 -3.35
CA LYS A 27 -27.77 -10.67 -2.95
C LYS A 27 -26.33 -10.63 -3.42
N GLU A 28 -26.14 -10.21 -4.67
CA GLU A 28 -24.89 -9.69 -5.16
C GLU A 28 -24.68 -8.45 -4.29
N VAL A 29 -24.02 -8.64 -3.16
CA VAL A 29 -23.52 -7.54 -2.36
C VAL A 29 -22.47 -6.92 -3.26
N ALA A 30 -22.91 -5.98 -4.10
CA ALA A 30 -22.05 -5.18 -4.94
C ALA A 30 -21.21 -4.35 -3.98
N PHE A 31 -20.07 -4.90 -3.57
CA PHE A 31 -19.09 -4.16 -2.81
C PHE A 31 -18.70 -2.95 -3.67
N PRO A 32 -18.70 -1.73 -3.10
CA PRO A 32 -18.25 -0.57 -3.83
C PRO A 32 -16.84 -0.86 -4.37
N PRO A 33 -16.50 -0.39 -5.59
CA PRO A 33 -15.24 -0.72 -6.23
C PRO A 33 -14.06 -0.33 -5.32
N ALA A 34 -13.37 -1.35 -4.79
CA ALA A 34 -12.24 -1.17 -3.90
C ALA A 34 -11.01 -0.78 -4.71
N THR A 35 -10.51 0.43 -4.53
CA THR A 35 -9.29 0.91 -5.21
C THR A 35 -8.11 0.84 -4.25
N CYS A 36 -6.99 0.27 -4.71
CA CYS A 36 -5.75 0.18 -3.94
C CYS A 36 -4.78 1.33 -4.26
N PRO A 37 -3.89 1.68 -3.32
CA PRO A 37 -2.74 2.55 -3.63
C PRO A 37 -1.85 1.97 -4.72
N LEU A 38 -1.05 2.83 -5.36
CA LEU A 38 -0.16 2.41 -6.44
C LEU A 38 0.87 1.38 -5.97
N GLY A 39 1.03 0.33 -6.78
CA GLY A 39 1.90 -0.81 -6.48
C GLY A 39 1.30 -1.84 -5.52
N PHE A 40 0.04 -1.70 -5.12
CA PHE A 40 -0.69 -2.71 -4.36
C PHE A 40 -1.70 -3.44 -5.24
N THR A 41 -1.88 -4.73 -4.97
CA THR A 41 -2.88 -5.59 -5.60
C THR A 41 -4.06 -5.80 -4.66
N LEU A 42 -5.27 -5.74 -5.20
CA LEU A 42 -6.48 -6.06 -4.44
C LEU A 42 -6.55 -7.56 -4.15
N ILE A 43 -6.73 -7.92 -2.89
CA ILE A 43 -6.85 -9.28 -2.40
C ILE A 43 -8.05 -9.37 -1.46
N TYR A 44 -8.67 -10.54 -1.37
CA TYR A 44 -9.78 -10.78 -0.45
C TYR A 44 -9.39 -11.84 0.57
N ARG A 45 -10.01 -11.80 1.75
CA ARG A 45 -10.01 -12.94 2.67
C ARG A 45 -10.65 -14.16 2.00
N LYS A 46 -10.38 -15.35 2.53
CA LYS A 46 -11.02 -16.61 2.11
C LYS A 46 -12.54 -16.57 2.23
N ASP A 47 -13.07 -15.73 3.13
CA ASP A 47 -14.49 -15.42 3.26
C ASP A 47 -15.07 -14.63 2.06
N LYS A 48 -14.22 -14.12 1.16
CA LYS A 48 -14.54 -13.31 -0.04
C LYS A 48 -15.21 -11.96 0.21
N TYR A 49 -15.45 -11.56 1.46
CA TYR A 49 -16.20 -10.34 1.78
C TYR A 49 -15.30 -9.18 2.22
N THR A 50 -14.09 -9.46 2.69
CA THR A 50 -13.20 -8.42 3.24
C THR A 50 -12.03 -8.13 2.29
N PRO A 51 -12.03 -6.98 1.59
CA PRO A 51 -10.94 -6.60 0.71
C PRO A 51 -9.75 -5.99 1.46
N PHE A 52 -8.55 -6.32 1.01
CA PHE A 52 -7.28 -5.75 1.42
C PHE A 52 -6.45 -5.41 0.18
N CYS A 53 -5.46 -4.54 0.35
CA CYS A 53 -4.47 -4.23 -0.66
C CYS A 53 -3.14 -4.79 -0.19
N ILE A 54 -2.52 -5.64 -1.00
CA ILE A 54 -1.24 -6.29 -0.68
C ILE A 54 -0.12 -5.81 -1.61
N ARG A 55 1.07 -5.58 -1.05
CA ARG A 55 2.31 -5.33 -1.78
C ARG A 55 3.43 -6.17 -1.17
N ARG A 56 4.26 -6.79 -2.01
CA ARG A 56 5.51 -7.42 -1.57
C ARG A 56 6.61 -6.36 -1.44
N LYS A 57 7.39 -6.43 -0.37
CA LYS A 57 8.52 -5.56 -0.04
C LYS A 57 9.77 -6.40 0.25
N GLY A 58 10.95 -5.81 0.10
CA GLY A 58 12.24 -6.45 0.38
C GLY A 58 12.87 -7.15 -0.84
N PRO A 59 13.98 -7.90 -0.63
CA PRO A 59 14.47 -8.40 0.66
C PRO A 59 15.06 -7.33 1.59
N GLU A 60 14.80 -7.44 2.89
CA GLU A 60 15.25 -6.47 3.91
C GLU A 60 15.48 -7.12 5.29
N SER A 61 16.10 -6.38 6.22
CA SER A 61 16.31 -6.85 7.60
C SER A 61 15.03 -6.75 8.44
N PHE A 62 14.94 -7.48 9.55
CA PHE A 62 13.77 -7.39 10.43
C PHE A 62 13.56 -5.96 10.97
N ALA A 63 14.63 -5.21 11.23
CA ALA A 63 14.54 -3.82 11.71
C ALA A 63 13.86 -2.88 10.71
N ASP A 64 13.80 -3.25 9.43
CA ASP A 64 13.27 -2.42 8.36
C ASP A 64 11.83 -2.79 7.95
N ILE A 65 11.24 -3.86 8.51
CA ILE A 65 9.96 -4.44 8.02
C ILE A 65 8.77 -3.47 8.03
N TYR A 66 8.82 -2.41 8.84
CA TYR A 66 7.79 -1.37 8.91
C TYR A 66 8.13 -0.07 8.17
N LYS A 67 9.39 0.11 7.71
CA LYS A 67 9.75 1.24 6.85
C LYS A 67 8.95 1.17 5.55
N ASP A 68 8.49 2.30 5.02
CA ASP A 68 7.68 2.36 3.78
C ASP A 68 6.49 1.38 3.76
N CYS A 69 5.99 1.10 4.97
CA CYS A 69 4.95 0.13 5.29
C CYS A 69 4.23 0.50 6.61
N VAL A 70 4.18 1.78 7.00
CA VAL A 70 3.44 2.26 8.19
C VAL A 70 1.96 1.92 8.06
N GLY A 71 1.24 1.64 9.14
CA GLY A 71 -0.16 1.20 9.04
C GLY A 71 -0.35 -0.15 8.33
N ASN A 72 0.72 -0.92 8.15
CA ASN A 72 0.67 -2.30 7.75
C ASN A 72 -0.18 -3.11 8.74
N LEU A 73 -1.21 -3.73 8.21
CA LEU A 73 -2.13 -4.61 8.92
C LEU A 73 -1.64 -6.06 8.91
N TYR A 74 -0.51 -6.34 8.27
CA TYR A 74 -0.02 -7.70 8.19
C TYR A 74 0.27 -8.24 9.59
N THR A 75 -0.35 -9.38 9.83
CA THR A 75 0.05 -10.41 10.78
C THR A 75 0.10 -11.72 10.00
N THR A 76 0.88 -12.69 10.47
CA THR A 76 0.95 -14.02 9.84
C THR A 76 -0.44 -14.66 9.83
N LYS A 77 -1.23 -14.45 10.89
CA LYS A 77 -2.63 -14.87 10.96
C LYS A 77 -3.48 -14.24 9.86
N LEU A 78 -3.42 -12.92 9.66
CA LEU A 78 -4.17 -12.27 8.59
C LEU A 78 -3.73 -12.81 7.22
N TYR A 79 -2.44 -12.98 6.99
CA TYR A 79 -1.91 -13.52 5.74
C TYR A 79 -2.47 -14.91 5.42
N GLN A 80 -2.50 -15.81 6.42
CA GLN A 80 -3.08 -17.14 6.28
C GLN A 80 -4.59 -17.13 6.00
N ASP A 81 -5.30 -16.07 6.40
CA ASP A 81 -6.73 -15.87 6.11
C ASP A 81 -6.99 -15.28 4.71
N LEU A 82 -5.97 -14.81 3.99
CA LEU A 82 -6.12 -14.26 2.64
C LEU A 82 -6.20 -15.35 1.58
N ASN A 83 -6.86 -15.04 0.46
CA ASN A 83 -6.95 -15.91 -0.70
C ASN A 83 -5.67 -15.81 -1.58
N ILE A 84 -4.51 -16.13 -0.99
CA ILE A 84 -3.20 -16.07 -1.65
C ILE A 84 -2.58 -17.47 -1.64
N SER A 85 -1.89 -17.83 -2.72
CA SER A 85 -1.05 -19.03 -2.77
C SER A 85 0.16 -18.89 -1.84
N ARG A 86 0.68 -20.02 -1.34
CA ARG A 86 1.93 -19.98 -0.56
C ARG A 86 3.07 -19.43 -1.43
N PRO A 87 3.92 -18.54 -0.89
CA PRO A 87 5.03 -17.98 -1.64
C PRO A 87 6.13 -19.02 -1.83
N HIS A 88 6.83 -18.97 -2.96
CA HIS A 88 8.04 -19.80 -3.20
C HIS A 88 9.31 -19.20 -2.57
N TYR A 89 9.15 -18.27 -1.62
CA TYR A 89 10.22 -17.52 -0.98
C TYR A 89 9.90 -17.31 0.49
N THR A 90 10.94 -17.05 1.27
CA THR A 90 10.86 -16.79 2.70
C THR A 90 10.34 -15.37 2.97
N VAL A 91 9.41 -15.26 3.91
CA VAL A 91 8.75 -14.00 4.28
C VAL A 91 8.89 -13.76 5.77
N TRP A 92 9.25 -12.55 6.16
CA TRP A 92 9.24 -12.11 7.55
C TRP A 92 7.85 -12.22 8.18
N THR A 93 7.80 -12.82 9.36
CA THR A 93 6.65 -12.73 10.27
C THR A 93 6.77 -11.47 11.15
N GLU A 94 5.80 -11.26 12.03
CA GLU A 94 5.81 -10.24 13.07
C GLU A 94 6.59 -10.64 14.34
N TYR A 95 7.16 -11.84 14.40
CA TYR A 95 7.67 -12.42 15.64
C TYR A 95 9.19 -12.30 15.80
N LYS A 96 9.64 -11.84 16.97
CA LYS A 96 11.05 -11.70 17.38
C LYS A 96 11.21 -12.05 18.87
N THR A 97 12.37 -12.60 19.24
CA THR A 97 12.72 -12.89 20.65
C THR A 97 13.01 -11.61 21.45
N LEU A 98 12.63 -11.60 22.74
CA LEU A 98 12.94 -10.48 23.65
C LEU A 98 14.38 -10.52 24.17
N TYR A 99 14.94 -11.73 24.30
CA TYR A 99 16.30 -11.98 24.75
C TYR A 99 16.84 -13.24 24.06
N PRO A 100 18.17 -13.42 23.96
CA PRO A 100 18.78 -14.59 23.34
C PRO A 100 18.25 -15.91 23.92
N GLY A 101 17.89 -16.85 23.06
CA GLY A 101 17.30 -18.14 23.45
C GLY A 101 15.88 -18.10 24.05
N GLY A 102 15.25 -16.91 24.12
CA GLY A 102 13.90 -16.73 24.65
C GLY A 102 12.78 -17.14 23.69
N VAL A 103 11.54 -17.05 24.16
CA VAL A 103 10.34 -17.28 23.33
C VAL A 103 10.08 -16.09 22.40
N PHE A 104 9.34 -16.33 21.32
CA PHE A 104 8.97 -15.32 20.34
C PHE A 104 7.75 -14.52 20.79
N PHE A 105 7.77 -13.21 20.55
CA PHE A 105 6.66 -12.30 20.83
C PHE A 105 6.26 -11.53 19.56
N ASP A 106 5.01 -11.11 19.49
CA ASP A 106 4.46 -10.29 18.40
C ASP A 106 4.97 -8.84 18.50
N TRP A 107 5.65 -8.37 17.45
CA TRP A 107 6.13 -6.98 17.32
C TRP A 107 5.34 -6.16 16.30
N SER A 108 4.18 -6.64 15.87
CA SER A 108 3.26 -5.89 15.01
C SER A 108 2.73 -4.66 15.72
N HIS A 109 2.54 -3.56 14.98
CA HIS A 109 1.86 -2.36 15.49
C HIS A 109 0.33 -2.55 15.51
N THR A 110 -0.13 -3.70 16.00
CA THR A 110 -1.54 -4.06 16.12
C THR A 110 -1.91 -4.35 17.57
N LYS A 111 -3.18 -4.68 17.84
CA LYS A 111 -3.65 -4.99 19.21
C LYS A 111 -3.03 -6.26 19.80
N THR A 112 -2.34 -7.07 18.99
CA THR A 112 -1.70 -8.31 19.43
C THR A 112 -0.23 -8.13 19.80
N MET A 113 0.32 -6.92 19.68
CA MET A 113 1.69 -6.62 20.10
C MET A 113 1.97 -7.11 21.53
N GLY A 114 3.10 -7.78 21.73
CA GLY A 114 3.50 -8.36 23.01
C GLY A 114 2.85 -9.71 23.31
N ASN A 115 1.95 -10.23 22.46
CA ASN A 115 1.47 -11.59 22.62
C ASN A 115 2.58 -12.60 22.31
N GLN A 116 2.73 -13.59 23.18
CA GLN A 116 3.64 -14.70 22.95
C GLN A 116 3.16 -15.52 21.74
N PHE A 117 4.09 -15.87 20.86
CA PHE A 117 3.85 -16.83 19.79
C PHE A 117 3.55 -18.21 20.40
N ARG A 118 2.36 -18.73 20.12
CA ARG A 118 1.92 -20.06 20.52
C ARG A 118 1.54 -20.80 19.25
N SER A 119 2.46 -21.62 18.77
CA SER A 119 2.23 -22.50 17.64
C SER A 119 2.22 -23.94 18.10
N GLU A 120 1.24 -24.71 17.63
CA GLU A 120 1.24 -26.17 17.74
C GLU A 120 2.20 -26.81 16.72
N ASP A 121 2.56 -26.07 15.67
CA ASP A 121 3.54 -26.50 14.67
C ASP A 121 4.97 -26.41 15.23
N ASN A 122 5.79 -27.43 14.93
CA ASN A 122 7.21 -27.46 15.24
C ASN A 122 7.95 -26.33 14.50
N ILE A 123 8.58 -25.43 15.25
CA ILE A 123 9.45 -24.39 14.70
C ILE A 123 10.75 -25.04 14.23
N ALA A 124 11.06 -24.91 12.94
CA ALA A 124 12.35 -25.34 12.40
C ALA A 124 13.48 -24.37 12.82
N PHE A 125 14.68 -24.90 12.97
CA PHE A 125 15.88 -24.10 13.21
C PHE A 125 16.75 -24.14 11.96
N ASP A 126 17.14 -22.96 11.46
CA ASP A 126 18.18 -22.89 10.44
C ASP A 126 19.51 -23.37 11.06
N PRO A 127 20.18 -24.38 10.48
CA PRO A 127 21.40 -24.98 11.04
C PRO A 127 22.58 -24.01 11.21
N GLY A 128 22.54 -22.80 10.64
CA GLY A 128 23.55 -21.74 10.83
C GLY A 128 23.27 -20.75 11.98
N VAL A 129 22.22 -20.98 12.79
CA VAL A 129 21.80 -20.05 13.83
C VAL A 129 22.46 -20.37 15.17
N ASP A 130 23.11 -19.35 15.73
CA ASP A 130 23.58 -19.34 17.11
C ASP A 130 22.47 -18.76 18.01
N LEU A 131 22.24 -19.40 19.16
CA LEU A 131 21.19 -19.03 20.11
C LEU A 131 21.51 -17.77 20.91
N GLU A 132 22.76 -17.30 20.88
CA GLU A 132 23.21 -16.11 21.61
C GLU A 132 22.81 -14.78 20.94
N GLY A 133 22.20 -14.81 19.75
CA GLY A 133 21.81 -13.61 18.99
C GLY A 133 20.31 -13.26 19.02
N ASP A 134 19.98 -12.11 18.42
CA ASP A 134 18.60 -11.71 18.13
C ASP A 134 17.98 -12.62 17.06
N LEU A 135 16.97 -13.40 17.46
CA LEU A 135 16.29 -14.36 16.59
C LEU A 135 14.91 -13.87 16.19
N CYS A 136 14.57 -14.11 14.93
CA CYS A 136 13.32 -13.73 14.32
C CYS A 136 12.70 -14.93 13.60
N LEU A 137 11.36 -14.97 13.52
CA LEU A 137 10.67 -16.02 12.77
C LEU A 137 10.39 -15.57 11.34
N VAL A 138 10.62 -16.49 10.42
CA VAL A 138 10.18 -16.37 9.03
C VAL A 138 9.16 -17.43 8.70
N PHE A 139 8.25 -17.07 7.80
CA PHE A 139 7.37 -18.00 7.12
C PHE A 139 8.07 -18.52 5.87
N ASP A 140 8.21 -19.84 5.75
CA ASP A 140 8.88 -20.49 4.63
C ASP A 140 8.00 -21.61 4.03
N PRO A 141 8.17 -21.94 2.74
CA PRO A 141 7.29 -22.89 2.05
C PRO A 141 7.42 -24.35 2.51
N VAL A 142 8.50 -24.73 3.20
CA VAL A 142 8.82 -26.12 3.57
C VAL A 142 8.40 -26.41 5.01
N SER A 143 8.90 -25.63 5.96
CA SER A 143 8.73 -25.85 7.39
C SER A 143 7.63 -25.00 8.03
N ASN A 144 6.94 -24.14 7.26
CA ASN A 144 5.94 -23.19 7.71
C ASN A 144 6.55 -22.06 8.56
N PHE A 145 7.28 -22.39 9.64
CA PHE A 145 8.00 -21.44 10.49
C PHE A 145 9.45 -21.88 10.69
N THR A 146 10.39 -20.97 10.39
CA THR A 146 11.82 -21.18 10.62
C THR A 146 12.40 -20.03 11.46
N THR A 147 13.28 -20.38 12.40
CA THR A 147 14.07 -19.42 13.18
C THR A 147 15.31 -19.01 12.39
N VAL A 148 15.53 -17.70 12.28
CA VAL A 148 16.69 -17.09 11.61
C VAL A 148 17.24 -15.90 12.42
N LYS A 149 18.45 -15.43 12.09
CA LYS A 149 18.99 -14.19 12.67
C LYS A 149 18.21 -12.98 12.15
N CYS A 150 17.85 -12.04 13.02
CA CYS A 150 17.03 -10.87 12.61
C CYS A 150 17.69 -9.94 11.56
N ASN A 151 19.01 -10.04 11.36
CA ASN A 151 19.77 -9.25 10.39
C ASN A 151 19.86 -9.90 8.99
N THR A 152 19.32 -11.10 8.79
CA THR A 152 19.21 -11.70 7.45
C THR A 152 18.26 -10.88 6.57
N LYS A 153 18.26 -11.14 5.26
CA LYS A 153 17.39 -10.41 4.32
C LYS A 153 16.30 -11.32 3.79
N HIS A 154 15.04 -11.02 4.13
CA HIS A 154 13.86 -11.74 3.65
C HIS A 154 12.80 -10.78 3.12
N TYR A 155 11.84 -11.31 2.35
CA TYR A 155 10.73 -10.52 1.84
C TYR A 155 9.72 -10.22 2.94
N ARG A 156 8.86 -9.25 2.71
CA ARG A 156 7.75 -8.88 3.61
C ARG A 156 6.52 -8.57 2.77
N TYR A 157 5.34 -8.62 3.38
CA TYR A 157 4.14 -8.04 2.80
C TYR A 157 3.66 -6.82 3.57
N CYS A 158 3.29 -5.79 2.82
CA CYS A 158 2.51 -4.66 3.27
C CYS A 158 1.03 -4.94 2.96
N LEU A 159 0.20 -5.00 3.98
CA LEU A 159 -1.24 -5.14 3.88
C LEU A 159 -1.91 -3.86 4.38
N VAL A 160 -2.76 -3.26 3.56
CA VAL A 160 -3.49 -2.04 3.90
C VAL A 160 -4.96 -2.19 3.50
N LYS A 161 -5.84 -1.34 4.02
CA LYS A 161 -7.22 -1.29 3.53
C LYS A 161 -7.28 -0.56 2.17
N PRO A 162 -8.18 -0.98 1.26
CA PRO A 162 -8.47 -0.18 0.06
C PRO A 162 -9.09 1.17 0.44
N TYR A 163 -9.13 2.08 -0.53
CA TYR A 163 -9.87 3.33 -0.40
C TYR A 163 -11.37 3.04 -0.29
N MET A 164 -11.88 3.08 0.94
CA MET A 164 -13.31 3.13 1.20
C MET A 164 -13.75 4.60 1.02
N TYR A 165 -14.71 4.87 0.14
CA TYR A 165 -15.07 6.21 -0.37
C TYR A 165 -15.38 7.27 0.70
N LYS A 166 -15.62 6.87 1.96
CA LYS A 166 -16.01 7.75 3.08
C LYS A 166 -15.19 7.58 4.37
N GLU A 167 -14.58 6.42 4.62
CA GLU A 167 -13.92 6.11 5.90
C GLU A 167 -12.39 6.17 5.86
N SER A 168 -11.79 6.30 4.67
CA SER A 168 -10.34 6.22 4.49
C SER A 168 -9.59 7.55 4.67
N MET A 169 -10.31 8.66 4.83
CA MET A 169 -9.73 10.00 4.88
C MET A 169 -10.15 10.75 6.14
N SER A 170 -9.16 11.33 6.83
CA SER A 170 -9.40 12.24 7.96
C SER A 170 -8.71 13.56 7.69
N LYS A 171 -9.29 14.68 8.13
CA LYS A 171 -8.59 15.97 8.15
C LYS A 171 -7.76 16.16 9.45
N LYS A 172 -7.91 15.25 10.41
CA LYS A 172 -7.31 15.36 11.76
C LYS A 172 -5.79 15.19 11.71
N GLY A 173 -5.04 16.12 12.31
CA GLY A 173 -3.58 16.05 12.35
C GLY A 173 -2.87 16.60 11.11
N CYS A 174 -3.61 17.29 10.23
CA CYS A 174 -3.06 17.97 9.06
C CYS A 174 -3.01 19.50 9.22
N GLU A 175 -2.92 19.97 10.47
CA GLU A 175 -2.87 21.40 10.77
C GLU A 175 -1.66 22.04 10.06
N GLY A 176 -1.92 23.09 9.29
CA GLY A 176 -0.90 23.81 8.53
C GLY A 176 -0.65 23.33 7.10
N LEU A 177 -1.43 22.37 6.58
CA LEU A 177 -1.60 22.15 5.14
C LEU A 177 -3.10 22.27 4.80
N LYS A 178 -3.50 23.40 4.19
CA LYS A 178 -4.93 23.70 3.92
C LYS A 178 -5.54 22.68 2.94
N ASP A 179 -6.80 22.32 3.17
CA ASP A 179 -7.59 21.42 2.29
C ASP A 179 -6.91 20.07 2.04
N SER A 180 -6.22 19.56 3.05
CA SER A 180 -5.49 18.29 2.98
C SER A 180 -6.24 17.14 3.63
N TYR A 181 -5.88 15.94 3.18
CA TYR A 181 -6.37 14.68 3.70
C TYR A 181 -5.22 13.86 4.26
N ARG A 182 -5.44 13.32 5.45
CA ARG A 182 -4.51 12.41 6.12
C ARG A 182 -4.66 11.00 5.59
N PHE A 183 -3.53 10.42 5.21
CA PHE A 183 -3.33 9.01 4.99
C PHE A 183 -2.47 8.47 6.12
N TRP A 184 -2.79 7.28 6.61
CA TRP A 184 -2.21 6.71 7.84
C TRP A 184 -1.17 5.62 7.58
N SER A 185 -1.00 5.23 6.33
CA SER A 185 -0.17 4.14 5.84
C SER A 185 0.43 4.56 4.49
N PRO A 186 1.41 3.87 3.86
CA PRO A 186 2.64 3.38 4.45
C PRO A 186 3.50 4.46 5.12
N VAL A 187 3.10 5.74 5.11
CA VAL A 187 3.65 6.80 5.98
C VAL A 187 2.49 7.69 6.39
N SER A 188 2.39 8.08 7.66
CA SER A 188 1.37 9.01 8.10
C SER A 188 1.64 10.38 7.49
N THR A 189 0.87 10.76 6.48
CA THR A 189 1.12 11.96 5.68
C THR A 189 -0.17 12.66 5.30
N CYS A 190 -0.08 13.97 5.07
CA CYS A 190 -1.18 14.82 4.65
C CYS A 190 -0.95 15.27 3.21
N LEU A 191 -1.94 15.04 2.35
CA LEU A 191 -1.85 15.32 0.92
C LEU A 191 -2.94 16.31 0.50
N THR A 192 -2.58 17.25 -0.39
CA THR A 192 -3.53 18.19 -1.01
C THR A 192 -3.12 18.51 -2.44
N VAL A 193 -4.08 18.86 -3.30
CA VAL A 193 -3.80 19.35 -4.65
C VAL A 193 -3.59 20.86 -4.60
N LEU A 194 -2.59 21.36 -5.33
CA LEU A 194 -2.50 22.78 -5.61
C LEU A 194 -3.46 23.18 -6.72
N ASN A 195 -4.28 24.17 -6.43
CA ASN A 195 -5.14 24.83 -7.41
C ASN A 195 -4.55 26.19 -7.78
N GLY A 196 -4.62 26.53 -9.07
CA GLY A 196 -4.27 27.84 -9.58
C GLY A 196 -5.26 28.92 -9.17
N VAL A 197 -4.96 30.17 -9.56
CA VAL A 197 -5.88 31.30 -9.35
C VAL A 197 -7.22 30.99 -10.04
N GLY A 198 -8.33 31.17 -9.32
CA GLY A 198 -9.68 30.85 -9.82
C GLY A 198 -10.05 29.36 -9.82
N GLY A 199 -9.24 28.50 -9.19
CA GLY A 199 -9.49 27.05 -9.18
C GLY A 199 -9.08 26.36 -10.49
N GLY A 200 -8.20 26.96 -11.30
CA GLY A 200 -7.66 26.28 -12.49
C GLY A 200 -6.58 25.25 -12.14
N ALA A 201 -6.14 24.50 -13.15
CA ALA A 201 -4.91 23.71 -13.08
C ALA A 201 -3.69 24.61 -12.83
N VAL A 202 -2.68 24.10 -12.13
CA VAL A 202 -1.44 24.84 -11.85
C VAL A 202 -0.45 24.57 -12.96
N ARG A 203 0.05 25.61 -13.64
CA ARG A 203 1.16 25.47 -14.58
C ARG A 203 2.48 25.81 -13.88
N ALA A 204 3.30 24.81 -13.58
CA ALA A 204 4.56 25.01 -12.86
C ALA A 204 5.67 24.06 -13.31
N THR A 205 6.90 24.54 -13.34
CA THR A 205 8.10 23.67 -13.37
C THR A 205 8.30 22.99 -12.02
N TRP A 206 9.19 22.01 -11.95
CA TRP A 206 9.48 21.29 -10.70
C TRP A 206 9.89 22.23 -9.54
N ASN A 207 10.81 23.18 -9.81
CA ASN A 207 11.24 24.16 -8.80
C ASN A 207 10.10 25.09 -8.36
N GLN A 208 9.28 25.55 -9.31
CA GLN A 208 8.11 26.38 -8.99
C GLN A 208 7.08 25.59 -8.16
N ALA A 209 6.84 24.32 -8.49
CA ALA A 209 5.94 23.45 -7.75
C ALA A 209 6.44 23.24 -6.31
N ARG A 210 7.76 23.04 -6.13
CA ARG A 210 8.39 22.97 -4.80
C ARG A 210 8.16 24.22 -3.98
N ASP A 211 8.43 25.39 -4.57
CA ASP A 211 8.27 26.67 -3.88
C ASP A 211 6.80 26.94 -3.52
N LEU A 212 5.86 26.55 -4.39
CA LEU A 212 4.43 26.67 -4.13
C LEU A 212 3.96 25.75 -3.00
N CYS A 213 4.44 24.50 -2.95
CA CYS A 213 4.16 23.60 -1.83
C CYS A 213 4.76 24.12 -0.51
N GLY A 214 5.98 24.67 -0.55
CA GLY A 214 6.61 25.34 0.59
C GLY A 214 5.75 26.48 1.16
N LYS A 215 5.26 27.36 0.28
CA LYS A 215 4.35 28.46 0.66
C LYS A 215 3.01 28.00 1.26
N LYS A 216 2.60 26.75 1.01
CA LYS A 216 1.39 26.13 1.56
C LYS A 216 1.63 25.35 2.85
N GLY A 217 2.86 25.35 3.38
CA GLY A 217 3.22 24.65 4.61
C GLY A 217 3.51 23.17 4.42
N GLY A 218 3.84 22.75 3.20
CA GLY A 218 4.25 21.38 2.86
C GLY A 218 5.46 21.36 1.94
N TYR A 219 5.66 20.25 1.23
CA TYR A 219 6.73 20.03 0.26
C TYR A 219 6.19 19.18 -0.91
N LEU A 220 7.00 18.89 -1.93
CA LEU A 220 6.56 18.07 -3.06
C LEU A 220 6.26 16.62 -2.64
N LEU A 221 5.25 16.02 -3.24
CA LEU A 221 4.89 14.61 -3.03
C LEU A 221 6.12 13.69 -3.02
N SER A 222 6.42 13.07 -1.88
CA SER A 222 7.55 12.16 -1.67
C SER A 222 7.05 10.83 -1.12
N HIS A 223 6.99 10.65 0.20
CA HIS A 223 6.57 9.40 0.86
C HIS A 223 5.14 8.97 0.50
N GLY A 224 4.25 9.95 0.30
CA GLY A 224 2.84 9.72 -0.02
C GLY A 224 2.53 9.39 -1.48
N TRP A 225 3.53 9.24 -2.36
CA TRP A 225 3.30 9.16 -3.81
C TRP A 225 2.34 8.04 -4.25
N ARG A 226 2.30 6.93 -3.49
CA ARG A 226 1.41 5.80 -3.76
C ARG A 226 -0.07 6.16 -3.65
N TYR A 227 -0.40 7.27 -2.98
CA TYR A 227 -1.77 7.78 -2.81
C TYR A 227 -2.26 8.70 -3.92
N SER A 228 -1.38 9.10 -4.83
CA SER A 228 -1.71 10.00 -5.94
C SER A 228 -2.84 9.50 -6.85
N ASN A 229 -3.12 8.19 -6.87
CA ASN A 229 -4.20 7.61 -7.66
C ASN A 229 -5.59 7.73 -7.02
N HIS A 230 -5.67 8.26 -5.79
CA HIS A 230 -6.92 8.52 -5.10
C HIS A 230 -7.79 9.52 -5.88
N LYS A 231 -9.11 9.30 -5.91
CA LYS A 231 -10.07 10.09 -6.69
C LYS A 231 -10.02 11.60 -6.43
N GLU A 232 -9.77 12.00 -5.19
CA GLU A 232 -9.75 13.41 -4.76
C GLU A 232 -8.56 14.19 -5.35
N PHE A 233 -7.56 13.49 -5.91
CA PHE A 233 -6.40 14.11 -6.52
C PHE A 233 -6.47 14.16 -8.05
N ARG A 234 -7.52 13.59 -8.65
CA ARG A 234 -7.76 13.64 -10.10
C ARG A 234 -8.52 14.91 -10.44
N TYR A 235 -7.80 16.04 -10.41
CA TYR A 235 -8.40 17.37 -10.59
C TYR A 235 -8.81 17.64 -12.04
N THR A 236 -8.05 17.13 -12.99
CA THR A 236 -8.29 17.34 -14.42
C THR A 236 -8.86 16.07 -15.08
N ASN A 237 -9.80 16.21 -16.02
CA ASN A 237 -10.27 15.06 -16.83
C ASN A 237 -9.21 14.58 -17.85
N HIS A 238 -7.94 14.97 -17.67
CA HIS A 238 -6.88 14.60 -18.58
C HIS A 238 -6.46 13.14 -18.34
N THR A 239 -6.28 12.41 -19.43
CA THR A 239 -5.92 10.99 -19.40
C THR A 239 -4.48 10.73 -18.95
N ASN A 240 -3.63 11.76 -18.91
CA ASN A 240 -2.21 11.68 -18.55
C ASN A 240 -1.87 12.58 -17.36
N HIS A 241 -2.23 12.14 -16.16
CA HIS A 241 -1.80 12.81 -14.93
C HIS A 241 -0.30 12.65 -14.72
N THR A 242 0.39 13.79 -14.64
CA THR A 242 1.83 13.83 -14.32
C THR A 242 2.06 14.78 -13.16
N TYR A 243 2.69 14.28 -12.10
CA TYR A 243 2.94 15.02 -10.86
C TYR A 243 4.45 15.14 -10.61
N PRO A 244 4.96 16.30 -10.15
CA PRO A 244 6.33 16.39 -9.68
C PRO A 244 6.47 15.65 -8.35
N LEU A 245 7.53 14.85 -8.21
CA LEU A 245 7.88 14.19 -6.95
C LEU A 245 9.04 14.91 -6.25
N GLY A 246 8.99 14.98 -4.92
CA GLY A 246 10.06 15.49 -4.04
C GLY A 246 11.20 14.49 -3.92
N MET A 247 11.75 14.05 -5.04
CA MET A 247 12.86 13.10 -5.15
C MET A 247 13.80 13.57 -6.25
N VAL A 248 15.10 13.35 -6.05
CA VAL A 248 16.14 13.77 -7.00
C VAL A 248 17.13 12.64 -7.19
N MET A 249 17.39 12.33 -8.46
CA MET A 249 18.43 11.41 -8.90
C MET A 249 19.78 12.12 -8.87
N ARG A 250 20.80 11.49 -8.30
CA ARG A 250 22.17 12.02 -8.38
C ARG A 250 22.68 12.00 -9.81
N SER A 251 23.65 12.85 -10.10
CA SER A 251 24.24 12.98 -11.43
C SER A 251 24.93 11.71 -11.95
N ASP A 252 25.24 10.79 -11.06
CA ASP A 252 25.83 9.49 -11.35
C ASP A 252 24.77 8.39 -11.64
N TYR A 253 23.48 8.69 -11.49
CA TYR A 253 22.35 7.76 -11.68
C TYR A 253 22.37 6.51 -10.79
N TYR A 254 23.20 6.48 -9.76
CA TYR A 254 23.32 5.33 -8.85
C TYR A 254 22.60 5.53 -7.52
N SER A 255 22.18 6.75 -7.21
CA SER A 255 21.50 7.06 -5.95
C SER A 255 20.36 8.03 -6.19
N LEU A 256 19.22 7.69 -5.59
CA LEU A 256 18.00 8.48 -5.55
C LEU A 256 17.76 8.86 -4.11
N ARG A 257 17.40 10.12 -3.85
CA ARG A 257 17.12 10.60 -2.50
C ARG A 257 15.84 11.42 -2.45
N TYR A 258 15.27 11.53 -1.26
CA TYR A 258 14.23 12.49 -0.99
C TYR A 258 14.78 13.93 -1.06
N ASP A 259 13.97 14.85 -1.57
CA ASP A 259 14.19 16.30 -1.51
C ASP A 259 13.04 16.97 -0.77
N ALA A 260 12.87 16.59 0.50
CA ALA A 260 11.94 17.21 1.43
C ALA A 260 12.71 18.06 2.45
N MET A 261 12.07 19.06 3.05
CA MET A 261 12.72 19.95 4.03
C MET A 261 13.32 19.22 5.24
N THR A 262 12.80 18.05 5.58
CA THR A 262 13.18 17.29 6.78
C THR A 262 13.77 15.91 6.46
N ASP A 263 13.87 15.55 5.18
CA ASP A 263 14.31 14.22 4.78
C ASP A 263 15.08 14.27 3.46
N HIS A 264 16.34 13.87 3.55
CA HIS A 264 17.29 13.74 2.44
C HIS A 264 17.89 12.33 2.39
N SER A 265 17.23 11.35 3.01
CA SER A 265 17.67 9.96 3.02
C SER A 265 17.64 9.36 1.62
N GLU A 266 18.52 8.38 1.40
CA GLU A 266 18.57 7.63 0.15
C GLU A 266 17.40 6.64 0.08
N ILE A 267 16.78 6.58 -1.11
CA ILE A 267 15.70 5.66 -1.43
C ILE A 267 16.35 4.35 -1.89
N PRO A 268 16.13 3.23 -1.19
CA PRO A 268 16.71 1.95 -1.58
C PRO A 268 16.23 1.52 -2.96
N ILE A 269 17.13 0.92 -3.76
CA ILE A 269 16.86 0.48 -5.14
C ILE A 269 15.61 -0.41 -5.23
N THR A 270 15.33 -1.21 -4.19
CA THR A 270 14.15 -2.08 -4.11
C THR A 270 12.82 -1.34 -4.08
N GLU A 271 12.81 -0.04 -3.76
CA GLU A 271 11.61 0.81 -3.77
C GLU A 271 11.50 1.66 -5.04
N TRP A 272 12.49 1.58 -5.95
CA TRP A 272 12.45 2.34 -7.20
C TRP A 272 11.31 1.83 -8.09
N ASN A 273 10.55 2.76 -8.67
CA ASN A 273 9.37 2.45 -9.47
C ASN A 273 9.44 3.11 -10.87
N PHE A 274 10.60 3.11 -11.50
CA PHE A 274 10.79 3.66 -12.85
C PHE A 274 10.08 2.80 -13.90
N GLY A 275 9.41 3.45 -14.86
CA GLY A 275 8.69 2.77 -15.96
C GLY A 275 9.64 2.36 -17.09
N ASP A 276 10.38 3.34 -17.62
CA ASP A 276 11.45 3.16 -18.59
C ASP A 276 12.60 4.12 -18.21
N THR A 277 13.83 3.61 -18.06
CA THR A 277 15.01 4.45 -17.77
C THR A 277 15.52 5.08 -19.07
N THR A 278 14.89 6.16 -19.51
CA THR A 278 15.49 7.02 -20.55
C THR A 278 16.53 7.92 -19.87
N ASN A 279 17.78 7.46 -19.88
CA ASN A 279 18.93 8.24 -19.41
C ASN A 279 19.19 9.41 -20.36
N SER A 280 18.54 10.54 -20.11
CA SER A 280 18.95 11.84 -20.65
C SER A 280 19.89 12.50 -19.64
N THR A 281 21.01 13.02 -20.11
CA THR A 281 22.09 13.62 -19.29
C THR A 281 21.65 14.81 -18.44
N ASP A 282 20.48 15.39 -18.72
CA ASP A 282 19.93 16.57 -18.02
C ASP A 282 18.66 16.27 -17.21
N SER A 283 18.29 15.00 -17.06
CA SER A 283 17.06 14.58 -16.37
C SER A 283 17.39 13.99 -14.99
N PHE A 284 17.34 14.81 -13.95
CA PHE A 284 17.62 14.42 -12.56
C PHE A 284 16.40 14.54 -11.63
N LEU A 285 15.35 15.23 -12.07
CA LEU A 285 14.16 15.48 -11.26
C LEU A 285 13.14 14.37 -11.51
N VAL A 286 12.43 13.93 -10.48
CA VAL A 286 11.50 12.82 -10.60
C VAL A 286 10.07 13.32 -10.81
N ALA A 287 9.37 12.69 -11.74
CA ALA A 287 7.95 12.86 -11.99
C ALA A 287 7.22 11.51 -11.88
N LEU A 288 5.98 11.53 -11.42
CA LEU A 288 5.07 10.38 -11.50
C LEU A 288 4.19 10.53 -12.73
N ARG A 289 4.24 9.59 -13.66
CA ARG A 289 3.39 9.51 -14.85
C ARG A 289 2.93 8.08 -15.07
N ASN A 290 1.62 7.88 -15.24
CA ASN A 290 1.01 6.57 -15.46
C ASN A 290 1.42 5.54 -14.40
N ASN A 291 1.44 5.95 -13.13
CA ASN A 291 1.83 5.14 -11.97
C ASN A 291 3.32 4.78 -11.86
N PHE A 292 4.16 5.24 -12.79
CA PHE A 292 5.60 5.00 -12.79
C PHE A 292 6.38 6.29 -12.62
N TRP A 293 7.59 6.18 -12.09
CA TRP A 293 8.54 7.27 -12.00
C TRP A 293 9.23 7.48 -13.34
N HIS A 294 9.47 8.75 -13.68
CA HIS A 294 10.19 9.18 -14.87
C HIS A 294 11.15 10.30 -14.48
N LEU A 295 12.33 10.31 -15.09
CA LEU A 295 13.25 11.43 -14.93
C LEU A 295 12.88 12.54 -15.92
N VAL A 296 12.81 13.77 -15.43
CA VAL A 296 12.50 14.97 -16.21
C VAL A 296 13.55 16.04 -15.98
N ASN A 297 13.69 16.94 -16.95
CA ASN A 297 14.54 18.12 -16.83
C ASN A 297 13.80 19.25 -16.08
N GLY A 298 14.55 20.28 -15.67
CA GLY A 298 13.99 21.43 -14.94
C GLY A 298 12.98 22.28 -15.72
N SER A 299 12.92 22.15 -17.06
CA SER A 299 12.00 22.89 -17.92
C SER A 299 10.65 22.21 -18.11
N TYR A 300 10.51 20.94 -17.70
CA TYR A 300 9.26 20.21 -17.80
C TYR A 300 8.15 20.92 -17.01
N THR A 301 7.00 21.11 -17.66
CA THR A 301 5.86 21.82 -17.08
C THR A 301 4.81 20.82 -16.60
N PHE A 302 4.48 20.89 -15.32
CA PHE A 302 3.40 20.14 -14.70
C PHE A 302 2.11 20.96 -14.70
N TYR A 303 0.99 20.26 -14.82
CA TYR A 303 -0.37 20.83 -14.77
C TYR A 303 -1.13 20.43 -13.49
N ASP A 304 -0.68 19.37 -12.84
CA ASP A 304 -1.20 18.89 -11.57
C ASP A 304 -0.03 18.81 -10.57
N VAL A 305 -0.23 19.35 -9.37
CA VAL A 305 0.77 19.30 -8.29
C VAL A 305 0.09 18.84 -7.01
N ILE A 306 0.64 17.81 -6.39
CA ILE A 306 0.23 17.34 -5.07
C ILE A 306 1.31 17.76 -4.08
N CYS A 307 0.91 18.47 -3.03
CA CYS A 307 1.77 18.77 -1.91
C CYS A 307 1.57 17.77 -0.79
N GLU A 308 2.66 17.52 -0.08
CA GLU A 308 2.74 16.60 1.02
C GLU A 308 3.22 17.29 2.30
N ARG A 309 2.78 16.79 3.46
CA ARG A 309 3.35 17.10 4.76
C ARG A 309 3.36 15.85 5.63
N THR A 310 4.55 15.44 6.08
CA THR A 310 4.70 14.34 7.04
C THR A 310 4.00 14.70 8.35
N VAL A 311 3.26 13.76 8.91
CA VAL A 311 2.78 13.86 10.29
C VAL A 311 3.69 12.97 11.13
N PRO A 312 4.66 13.53 11.87
CA PRO A 312 5.54 12.73 12.71
C PRO A 312 4.68 11.97 13.74
N LEU A 313 4.97 10.68 13.91
CA LEU A 313 4.43 9.93 15.03
C LEU A 313 5.09 10.50 16.30
N LYS A 314 4.30 10.72 17.36
CA LYS A 314 4.86 11.16 18.64
C LYS A 314 5.61 9.98 19.23
N ASP A 315 6.89 10.18 19.56
CA ASP A 315 7.65 9.21 20.33
C ASP A 315 7.01 9.04 21.71
N LEU A 316 6.77 7.78 22.09
CA LEU A 316 6.31 7.43 23.43
C LEU A 316 7.53 7.01 24.24
N SER A 317 7.90 7.82 25.23
CA SER A 317 8.90 7.44 26.23
C SER A 317 8.23 6.71 27.39
N MET A 318 8.76 5.56 27.78
CA MET A 318 8.33 4.82 28.96
C MET A 318 9.52 4.67 29.90
N GLU A 319 9.40 5.20 31.12
CA GLU A 319 10.35 4.93 32.19
C GLU A 319 10.00 3.59 32.84
N VAL A 320 10.96 2.67 32.83
CA VAL A 320 10.80 1.35 33.44
C VAL A 320 11.69 1.29 34.68
N SER A 321 11.08 1.28 35.85
CA SER A 321 11.76 0.95 37.10
C SER A 321 11.56 -0.53 37.42
N VAL A 322 12.64 -1.22 37.74
CA VAL A 322 12.60 -2.60 38.26
C VAL A 322 12.81 -2.49 39.76
N ASP A 323 11.76 -2.76 40.53
CA ASP A 323 11.90 -2.94 41.98
C ASP A 323 12.59 -4.28 42.24
N ALA A 324 13.67 -4.24 43.02
CA ALA A 324 14.52 -5.38 43.36
C ALA A 324 13.92 -6.27 44.45
#